data_AF-A0A9D8QS73-F1
#
_entry.id   AF-A0A9D8QS73-F1
#
_cell.length_a   1.000
_cell.length_b   1.000
_cell.length_c   1.000
_cell.angle_alpha   90.00
_cell.angle_beta   90.00
_cell.angle_gamma   90.00
#
_symmetry.space_group_name_H-M   'P 1'
#
loop_
_entity.id
_entity.type
_entity.pdbx_description
1 polymer ?
#
loop_
_entity_poly.entity_id
_entity_poly.type
_entity_poly.pdbx_seq_one_letter_code
_entity_poly.pdbx_strand_id
1 'polypeptide(L)'
;VYVATDWDHHFPVAKCALQNGKHTAIEVPSAMNLEQCWELIELSEKTRLHCMILENCCYDWYELNTLNMAQNGVFGEVLRGEGAYIHNLDDFWDYYWKNPDGSDPEKLGWRMKYNMENRGDVYATHGLGPVALAMNIHRGDRFKTLVAMDTKSAHGKEYVEKKTGKLCNNYRNGDQTTTLMRTEEGKVVEIQHNVMNPQPYNRLYKLTGTKGYATKYPEQHYALDKSQLAASGVAPKVDDLSSHGFLPKAEQDALVAKYQHPIIKKYGEMAQKVGGHGGMDFFMDARLVYCLQNGLPLDMDVYDLAEWCCLAELGALSMDNNCCSVAFPDFTRGYWNVQKGYQFAWASPEDEAIAAAAAEASTQAQKDLCAKKKLWEKYDKAKEKAAKKAKK
;
A
#
# COMPACT_ATOMS: atom_id res chain seq x y z
N VAL A 1 -0.05 -15.47 -9.08
CA VAL A 1 0.89 -15.89 -8.01
C VAL A 1 0.86 -14.80 -6.97
N TYR A 2 0.47 -15.15 -5.74
CA TYR A 2 0.53 -14.24 -4.60
C TYR A 2 1.95 -14.35 -4.00
N VAL A 3 2.70 -13.27 -3.97
CA VAL A 3 4.11 -13.23 -3.57
C VAL A 3 4.19 -12.52 -2.21
N ALA A 4 4.23 -13.31 -1.15
CA ALA A 4 4.36 -12.87 0.24
C ALA A 4 5.63 -13.46 0.88
N THR A 5 6.77 -13.21 0.23
CA THR A 5 8.09 -13.64 0.71
C THR A 5 8.74 -12.51 1.52
N ASP A 6 10.02 -12.65 1.86
CA ASP A 6 10.85 -11.49 2.22
C ASP A 6 11.17 -10.64 0.99
N TRP A 7 11.67 -9.44 1.25
CA TRP A 7 11.92 -8.39 0.26
C TRP A 7 12.88 -8.80 -0.85
N ASP A 8 13.97 -9.49 -0.54
CA ASP A 8 14.96 -9.93 -1.54
C ASP A 8 14.36 -10.95 -2.53
N HIS A 9 13.31 -11.65 -2.11
CA HIS A 9 12.64 -12.67 -2.90
C HIS A 9 11.38 -12.19 -3.65
N HIS A 10 10.89 -10.97 -3.37
CA HIS A 10 9.74 -10.41 -4.09
C HIS A 10 9.97 -10.38 -5.60
N PHE A 11 11.04 -9.73 -6.03
CA PHE A 11 11.39 -9.59 -7.43
C PHE A 11 11.66 -10.92 -8.15
N PRO A 12 12.57 -11.81 -7.69
CA PRO A 12 12.88 -13.04 -8.43
C PRO A 12 11.68 -13.99 -8.56
N VAL A 13 10.81 -14.06 -7.54
CA VAL A 13 9.58 -14.88 -7.60
C VAL A 13 8.60 -14.28 -8.60
N ALA A 14 8.39 -12.97 -8.57
CA ALA A 14 7.50 -12.28 -9.51
C ALA A 14 7.98 -12.40 -10.96
N LYS A 15 9.28 -12.16 -11.21
CA LYS A 15 9.92 -12.34 -12.51
C LYS A 15 9.73 -13.75 -13.05
N CYS A 16 9.98 -14.77 -12.23
CA CYS A 16 9.77 -16.17 -12.60
C CYS A 16 8.29 -16.44 -12.98
N ALA A 17 7.34 -15.93 -12.19
CA ALA A 17 5.92 -16.10 -12.46
C ALA A 17 5.48 -15.46 -13.79
N LEU A 18 5.88 -14.22 -14.06
CA LEU A 18 5.57 -13.51 -15.31
C LEU A 18 6.17 -14.22 -16.52
N GLN A 19 7.44 -14.64 -16.44
CA GLN A 19 8.10 -15.42 -17.50
C GLN A 19 7.42 -16.77 -17.79
N ASN A 20 6.66 -17.30 -16.82
CA ASN A 20 5.93 -18.56 -16.95
C ASN A 20 4.41 -18.36 -17.16
N GLY A 21 4.01 -17.19 -17.66
CA GLY A 21 2.62 -16.96 -18.10
C GLY A 21 1.64 -16.78 -16.94
N LYS A 22 2.09 -16.31 -15.77
CA LYS A 22 1.25 -16.10 -14.58
C LYS A 22 1.23 -14.64 -14.16
N HIS A 23 0.03 -14.12 -13.88
CA HIS A 23 -0.12 -12.84 -13.17
C HIS A 23 0.56 -12.88 -11.80
N THR A 24 1.00 -11.74 -11.31
CA THR A 24 1.63 -11.56 -10.00
C THR A 24 0.89 -10.51 -9.18
N ALA A 25 0.71 -10.81 -7.89
CA ALA A 25 0.31 -9.86 -6.86
C ALA A 25 1.37 -9.95 -5.76
N ILE A 26 2.06 -8.85 -5.45
CA ILE A 26 3.29 -8.84 -4.67
C ILE A 26 3.08 -8.00 -3.41
N GLU A 27 3.42 -8.53 -2.25
CA GLU A 27 3.43 -7.79 -0.99
C GLU A 27 4.32 -6.55 -1.05
N VAL A 28 4.12 -5.64 -0.11
CA VAL A 28 4.82 -4.35 -0.09
C VAL A 28 6.16 -4.39 0.68
N PRO A 29 7.14 -3.58 0.27
CA PRO A 29 7.30 -3.00 -1.07
C PRO A 29 7.59 -4.12 -2.07
N SER A 30 7.09 -4.00 -3.30
CA SER A 30 7.19 -5.09 -4.29
C SER A 30 8.50 -5.13 -5.09
N ALA A 31 9.28 -4.06 -5.04
CA ALA A 31 10.59 -3.94 -5.67
C ALA A 31 11.53 -3.13 -4.76
N MET A 32 12.82 -3.45 -4.78
CA MET A 32 13.79 -2.88 -3.84
C MET A 32 14.67 -1.79 -4.47
N ASN A 33 14.65 -1.64 -5.79
CA ASN A 33 15.40 -0.64 -6.53
C ASN A 33 14.77 -0.35 -7.90
N LEU A 34 15.25 0.68 -8.58
CA LEU A 34 14.83 1.16 -9.88
C LEU A 34 15.02 0.13 -10.98
N GLU A 35 16.10 -0.66 -10.93
CA GLU A 35 16.35 -1.73 -11.91
C GLU A 35 15.23 -2.78 -11.85
N GLN A 36 14.86 -3.23 -10.65
CA GLN A 36 13.76 -4.17 -10.45
C GLN A 36 12.41 -3.56 -10.85
N CYS A 37 12.19 -2.26 -10.56
CA CYS A 37 10.98 -1.56 -10.98
C CYS A 37 10.83 -1.57 -12.51
N TRP A 38 11.88 -1.17 -13.23
CA TRP A 38 11.88 -1.17 -14.70
C TRP A 38 11.74 -2.57 -15.27
N GLU A 39 12.43 -3.58 -14.73
CA GLU A 39 12.34 -4.93 -15.25
C GLU A 39 10.93 -5.53 -15.06
N LEU A 40 10.26 -5.27 -13.93
CA LEU A 40 8.86 -5.71 -13.73
C LEU A 40 7.90 -5.01 -14.71
N ILE A 41 8.10 -3.71 -14.98
CA ILE A 41 7.33 -2.98 -15.99
C ILE A 41 7.51 -3.62 -17.37
N GLU A 42 8.75 -3.80 -17.81
CA GLU A 42 9.06 -4.36 -19.13
C GLU A 42 8.51 -5.79 -19.29
N LEU A 43 8.61 -6.61 -18.24
CA LEU A 43 8.03 -7.95 -18.24
C LEU A 43 6.50 -7.91 -18.34
N SER A 44 5.84 -7.05 -17.54
CA SER A 44 4.39 -6.86 -17.58
C SER A 44 3.92 -6.42 -18.98
N GLU A 45 4.57 -5.40 -19.55
CA GLU A 45 4.28 -4.87 -20.89
C GLU A 45 4.46 -5.95 -21.97
N LYS A 46 5.58 -6.69 -21.95
CA LYS A 46 5.91 -7.71 -22.95
C LYS A 46 5.01 -8.94 -22.86
N THR A 47 4.71 -9.40 -21.64
CA THR A 47 3.91 -10.62 -21.42
C THR A 47 2.42 -10.36 -21.42
N ARG A 48 2.00 -9.09 -21.27
CA ARG A 48 0.60 -8.67 -21.12
C ARG A 48 -0.08 -9.34 -19.92
N LEU A 49 0.67 -9.49 -18.83
CA LEU A 49 0.21 -10.07 -17.57
C LEU A 49 0.18 -8.99 -16.48
N HIS A 50 -0.85 -9.01 -15.64
CA HIS A 50 -0.88 -8.18 -14.45
C HIS A 50 0.31 -8.44 -13.51
N CYS A 51 0.91 -7.35 -13.04
CA CYS A 51 1.83 -7.27 -11.92
C CYS A 51 1.31 -6.17 -10.99
N MET A 52 0.70 -6.56 -9.87
CA MET A 52 0.03 -5.66 -8.93
C MET A 52 0.79 -5.61 -7.61
N ILE A 53 0.90 -4.42 -7.04
CA ILE A 53 1.31 -4.21 -5.65
C ILE A 53 0.11 -4.43 -4.71
N LEU A 54 0.32 -5.18 -3.63
CA LEU A 54 -0.69 -5.49 -2.62
C LEU A 54 -0.71 -4.41 -1.52
N GLU A 55 -1.00 -3.18 -1.90
CA GLU A 55 -1.12 -2.06 -0.96
C GLU A 55 -2.51 -2.03 -0.30
N ASN A 56 -2.65 -2.75 0.81
CA ASN A 56 -3.89 -2.90 1.56
C ASN A 56 -4.39 -1.58 2.17
N CYS A 57 -3.53 -0.61 2.49
CA CYS A 57 -3.96 0.66 3.10
C CYS A 57 -4.83 1.50 2.16
N CYS A 58 -4.73 1.30 0.84
CA CYS A 58 -5.64 1.91 -0.14
C CYS A 58 -7.10 1.47 0.03
N TYR A 59 -7.34 0.37 0.74
CA TYR A 59 -8.65 -0.20 0.99
C TYR A 59 -9.16 0.03 2.42
N ASP A 60 -8.48 0.81 3.23
CA ASP A 60 -9.01 1.15 4.56
C ASP A 60 -10.35 1.89 4.45
N TRP A 61 -11.22 1.66 5.43
CA TRP A 61 -12.56 2.23 5.49
C TRP A 61 -12.59 3.76 5.36
N TYR A 62 -11.69 4.46 6.07
CA TYR A 62 -11.65 5.91 6.04
C TYR A 62 -11.06 6.39 4.70
N GLU A 63 -9.95 5.79 4.26
CA GLU A 63 -9.26 6.09 3.02
C GLU A 63 -10.18 5.90 1.80
N LEU A 64 -10.95 4.81 1.74
CA LEU A 64 -11.93 4.55 0.66
C LEU A 64 -13.08 5.56 0.65
N ASN A 65 -13.64 5.89 1.81
CA ASN A 65 -14.71 6.90 1.89
C ASN A 65 -14.18 8.29 1.50
N THR A 66 -12.98 8.64 1.96
CA THR A 66 -12.29 9.89 1.62
C THR A 66 -11.98 9.95 0.12
N LEU A 67 -11.52 8.86 -0.47
CA LEU A 67 -11.27 8.75 -1.91
C LEU A 67 -12.57 8.99 -2.70
N ASN A 68 -13.68 8.38 -2.30
CA ASN A 68 -14.98 8.63 -2.93
C ASN A 68 -15.40 10.09 -2.81
N MET A 69 -15.19 10.71 -1.64
CA MET A 69 -15.44 12.14 -1.43
C MET A 69 -14.59 13.01 -2.37
N ALA A 70 -13.29 12.72 -2.49
CA ALA A 70 -12.39 13.42 -3.40
C ALA A 70 -12.83 13.29 -4.86
N GLN A 71 -13.19 12.08 -5.31
CA GLN A 71 -13.70 11.80 -6.66
C GLN A 71 -15.02 12.52 -6.95
N ASN A 72 -15.83 12.79 -5.92
CA ASN A 72 -17.07 13.57 -6.03
C ASN A 72 -16.87 15.08 -5.78
N GLY A 73 -15.62 15.56 -5.75
CA GLY A 73 -15.29 16.97 -5.64
C GLY A 73 -15.58 17.59 -4.27
N VAL A 74 -15.76 16.77 -3.22
CA VAL A 74 -16.08 17.24 -1.86
C VAL A 74 -15.00 18.19 -1.33
N PHE A 75 -13.73 17.90 -1.62
CA PHE A 75 -12.60 18.73 -1.21
C PHE A 75 -12.20 19.79 -2.26
N GLY A 76 -12.93 19.87 -3.39
CA GLY A 76 -12.50 20.60 -4.57
C GLY A 76 -11.25 19.97 -5.20
N GLU A 77 -10.29 20.79 -5.61
CA GLU A 77 -8.98 20.29 -6.05
C GLU A 77 -8.12 19.95 -4.83
N VAL A 78 -7.63 18.71 -4.73
CA VAL A 78 -6.68 18.29 -3.70
C VAL A 78 -5.28 18.81 -4.07
N LEU A 79 -4.70 19.65 -3.21
CA LEU A 79 -3.43 20.35 -3.44
C LEU A 79 -2.27 19.81 -2.60
N ARG A 80 -2.57 19.24 -1.43
CA ARG A 80 -1.57 18.68 -0.52
C ARG A 80 -2.02 17.35 0.05
N GLY A 81 -1.07 16.43 0.15
CA GLY A 81 -1.26 15.11 0.75
C GLY A 81 -0.16 14.81 1.76
N GLU A 82 -0.50 14.14 2.85
CA GLU A 82 0.47 13.67 3.85
C GLU A 82 0.19 12.20 4.18
N GLY A 83 1.23 11.39 4.22
CA GLY A 83 1.17 9.96 4.50
C GLY A 83 2.38 9.51 5.31
N ALA A 84 2.31 8.34 5.94
CA ALA A 84 3.43 7.79 6.67
C ALA A 84 3.36 6.28 6.84
N TYR A 85 4.50 5.71 7.22
CA TYR A 85 4.57 4.46 7.98
C TYR A 85 5.35 4.71 9.27
N ILE A 86 4.64 5.11 10.32
CA ILE A 86 5.17 5.27 11.68
C ILE A 86 4.64 4.10 12.51
N HIS A 87 5.51 3.15 12.82
CA HIS A 87 5.16 1.91 13.52
C HIS A 87 6.38 1.37 14.26
N ASN A 88 6.44 1.52 15.59
CA ASN A 88 7.56 0.95 16.35
C ASN A 88 7.60 -0.59 16.17
N LEU A 89 8.70 -1.11 15.61
CA LEU A 89 8.87 -2.53 15.32
C LEU A 89 9.72 -3.28 16.37
N ASP A 90 10.05 -2.68 17.52
CA ASP A 90 10.88 -3.29 18.57
C ASP A 90 10.45 -4.73 18.93
N ASP A 91 9.14 -4.93 19.12
CA ASP A 91 8.58 -6.24 19.47
C ASP A 91 8.55 -7.22 18.28
N PHE A 92 8.74 -6.73 17.06
CA PHE A 92 8.58 -7.50 15.82
C PHE A 92 9.90 -7.99 15.22
N TRP A 93 11.03 -7.36 15.58
CA TRP A 93 12.32 -7.65 14.93
C TRP A 93 12.73 -9.13 14.99
N ASP A 94 12.38 -9.84 16.07
CA ASP A 94 12.73 -11.25 16.21
C ASP A 94 11.87 -12.23 15.38
N TYR A 95 10.71 -11.78 14.88
CA TYR A 95 9.86 -12.57 14.00
C TYR A 95 10.40 -12.67 12.57
N TYR A 96 11.26 -11.74 12.15
CA TYR A 96 11.91 -11.82 10.86
C TYR A 96 12.92 -12.97 10.86
N TRP A 97 12.72 -13.88 9.91
CA TRP A 97 13.56 -15.06 9.77
C TRP A 97 14.99 -14.65 9.37
N LYS A 98 15.93 -15.51 9.74
CA LYS A 98 17.38 -15.26 9.62
C LYS A 98 17.93 -16.14 8.53
N ASN A 99 18.70 -15.56 7.61
CA ASN A 99 19.24 -16.29 6.46
C ASN A 99 20.16 -17.44 6.92
N PRO A 100 19.88 -18.70 6.53
CA PRO A 100 20.69 -19.84 6.93
C PRO A 100 21.95 -20.01 6.08
N ASP A 101 22.08 -19.27 4.97
CA ASP A 101 23.19 -19.36 4.01
C ASP A 101 24.45 -18.60 4.43
N GLY A 102 24.40 -17.90 5.57
CA GLY A 102 25.51 -17.12 6.12
C GLY A 102 25.55 -15.66 5.66
N SER A 103 24.60 -15.19 4.84
CA SER A 103 24.51 -13.78 4.44
C SER A 103 24.13 -12.83 5.58
N ASP A 104 23.59 -13.36 6.69
CA ASP A 104 23.29 -12.63 7.93
C ASP A 104 24.11 -13.19 9.11
N PRO A 105 25.44 -12.92 9.16
CA PRO A 105 26.31 -13.46 10.20
C PRO A 105 25.95 -12.99 11.61
N GLU A 106 25.35 -11.80 11.72
CA GLU A 106 24.90 -11.21 12.99
C GLU A 106 23.48 -11.65 13.39
N LYS A 107 22.80 -12.44 12.55
CA LYS A 107 21.45 -12.98 12.78
C LYS A 107 20.41 -11.91 13.10
N LEU A 108 20.50 -10.77 12.43
CA LEU A 108 19.59 -9.64 12.60
C LEU A 108 18.19 -9.92 12.04
N GLY A 109 18.06 -10.89 11.13
CA GLY A 109 16.86 -11.11 10.34
C GLY A 109 16.82 -10.20 9.12
N TRP A 110 16.13 -10.65 8.06
CA TRP A 110 16.18 -10.00 6.75
C TRP A 110 15.80 -8.50 6.79
N ARG A 111 14.79 -8.12 7.57
CA ARG A 111 14.30 -6.73 7.62
C ARG A 111 15.27 -5.80 8.33
N MET A 112 15.72 -6.14 9.54
CA MET A 112 16.67 -5.31 10.30
C MET A 112 18.01 -5.19 9.55
N LYS A 113 18.48 -6.28 8.93
CA LYS A 113 19.65 -6.25 8.05
C LYS A 113 19.45 -5.27 6.90
N TYR A 114 18.30 -5.30 6.22
CA TYR A 114 17.98 -4.37 5.14
C TYR A 114 17.99 -2.91 5.61
N ASN A 115 17.34 -2.59 6.73
CA ASN A 115 17.35 -1.25 7.31
C ASN A 115 18.78 -0.79 7.68
N MET A 116 19.62 -1.68 8.21
CA MET A 116 21.02 -1.35 8.54
C MET A 116 21.85 -1.05 7.27
N GLU A 117 21.63 -1.78 6.19
CA GLU A 117 22.42 -1.73 4.95
C GLU A 117 21.94 -0.71 3.93
N ASN A 118 20.70 -0.21 4.06
CA ASN A 118 20.09 0.70 3.10
C ASN A 118 19.70 2.02 3.76
N ARG A 119 19.49 3.06 2.95
CA ARG A 119 18.99 4.38 3.37
C ARG A 119 17.74 4.71 2.55
N GLY A 120 16.99 5.73 2.93
CA GLY A 120 15.75 6.10 2.24
C GLY A 120 14.49 5.71 3.01
N ASP A 121 13.34 6.00 2.40
CA ASP A 121 12.06 5.50 2.86
C ASP A 121 11.86 4.07 2.34
N VAL A 122 12.32 3.09 3.14
CA VAL A 122 12.33 1.67 2.76
C VAL A 122 10.95 1.00 2.83
N TYR A 123 9.89 1.74 3.22
CA TYR A 123 8.55 1.18 3.39
C TYR A 123 7.44 2.22 3.13
N ALA A 124 7.59 2.97 2.05
CA ALA A 124 6.79 4.17 1.77
C ALA A 124 5.32 3.89 1.39
N THR A 125 5.03 2.68 0.90
CA THR A 125 3.82 2.35 0.14
C THR A 125 2.53 2.60 0.95
N HIS A 126 2.52 2.23 2.24
CA HIS A 126 1.34 2.39 3.10
C HIS A 126 0.92 3.84 3.29
N GLY A 127 1.88 4.76 3.34
CA GLY A 127 1.62 6.19 3.42
C GLY A 127 1.30 6.80 2.06
N LEU A 128 2.01 6.36 1.02
CA LEU A 128 1.96 6.98 -0.31
C LEU A 128 0.76 6.51 -1.15
N GLY A 129 0.46 5.22 -1.18
CA GLY A 129 -0.56 4.63 -2.04
C GLY A 129 -1.92 5.34 -1.94
N PRO A 130 -2.51 5.47 -0.73
CA PRO A 130 -3.80 6.16 -0.57
C PRO A 130 -3.78 7.61 -1.06
N VAL A 131 -2.69 8.34 -0.79
CA VAL A 131 -2.52 9.73 -1.23
C VAL A 131 -2.39 9.80 -2.75
N ALA A 132 -1.62 8.90 -3.36
CA ALA A 132 -1.41 8.83 -4.79
C ALA A 132 -2.72 8.56 -5.55
N LEU A 133 -3.57 7.65 -5.03
CA LEU A 133 -4.91 7.41 -5.59
C LEU A 133 -5.80 8.66 -5.50
N ALA A 134 -5.83 9.33 -4.34
CA ALA A 134 -6.62 10.55 -4.16
C ALA A 134 -6.16 11.72 -5.05
N MET A 135 -4.88 11.73 -5.46
CA MET A 135 -4.30 12.74 -6.34
C MET A 135 -4.31 12.37 -7.82
N ASN A 136 -4.82 11.18 -8.18
CA ASN A 136 -4.85 10.65 -9.54
C ASN A 136 -3.46 10.47 -10.17
N ILE A 137 -2.48 10.05 -9.38
CA ILE A 137 -1.15 9.68 -9.89
C ILE A 137 -1.30 8.55 -10.91
N HIS A 138 -0.67 8.70 -12.08
CA HIS A 138 -0.81 7.90 -13.30
C HIS A 138 -2.20 7.92 -13.98
N ARG A 139 -3.12 8.76 -13.51
CA ARG A 139 -4.45 8.98 -14.13
C ARG A 139 -4.74 10.48 -14.21
N GLY A 140 -3.78 11.26 -14.70
CA GLY A 140 -3.95 12.70 -14.89
C GLY A 140 -2.93 13.57 -14.17
N ASP A 141 -2.09 12.99 -13.32
CA ASP A 141 -0.95 13.64 -12.67
C ASP A 141 0.16 12.59 -12.45
N ARG A 142 1.35 13.02 -12.04
CA ARG A 142 2.48 12.14 -11.70
C ARG A 142 3.44 12.83 -10.74
N PHE A 143 4.27 12.09 -10.01
CA PHE A 143 5.37 12.72 -9.29
C PHE A 143 6.47 13.16 -10.27
N LYS A 144 7.09 14.30 -9.97
CA LYS A 144 8.08 14.95 -10.83
C LYS A 144 9.44 15.03 -10.15
N THR A 145 9.45 15.49 -8.90
CA THR A 145 10.67 15.66 -8.11
C THR A 145 10.44 15.33 -6.65
N LEU A 146 11.46 14.83 -5.97
CA LEU A 146 11.51 14.73 -4.51
C LEU A 146 12.73 15.44 -3.91
N VAL A 147 12.64 15.72 -2.62
CA VAL A 147 13.75 15.94 -1.69
C VAL A 147 13.48 15.11 -0.44
N ALA A 148 14.51 14.50 0.13
CA ALA A 148 14.41 13.68 1.33
C ALA A 148 15.50 14.05 2.35
N MET A 149 15.15 13.92 3.62
CA MET A 149 16.04 14.13 4.77
C MET A 149 15.76 13.05 5.82
N ASP A 150 16.80 12.66 6.56
CA ASP A 150 16.68 11.73 7.68
C ASP A 150 17.41 12.24 8.93
N THR A 151 17.07 11.64 10.05
CA THR A 151 17.84 11.79 11.29
C THR A 151 19.08 10.90 11.22
N LYS A 152 20.01 11.09 12.16
CA LYS A 152 20.97 10.02 12.49
C LYS A 152 20.22 8.74 12.93
N SER A 153 20.85 7.60 12.75
CA SER A 153 20.36 6.28 13.20
C SER A 153 20.80 6.05 14.65
N ALA A 154 19.99 6.45 15.62
CA ALA A 154 20.32 6.31 17.04
C ALA A 154 19.79 4.99 17.59
N HIS A 155 18.48 4.78 17.47
CA HIS A 155 17.80 3.59 18.00
C HIS A 155 18.11 2.34 17.19
N GLY A 156 18.10 2.42 15.86
CA GLY A 156 18.48 1.28 15.01
C GLY A 156 19.90 0.77 15.32
N LYS A 157 20.82 1.70 15.56
CA LYS A 157 22.19 1.39 15.99
C LYS A 157 22.21 0.72 17.37
N GLU A 158 21.57 1.32 18.37
CA GLU A 158 21.47 0.77 19.73
C GLU A 158 20.90 -0.66 19.74
N TYR A 159 19.85 -0.90 18.95
CA TYR A 159 19.25 -2.21 18.82
C TYR A 159 20.26 -3.26 18.34
N VAL A 160 20.99 -2.96 17.25
CA VAL A 160 21.99 -3.87 16.68
C VAL A 160 23.11 -4.14 17.69
N GLU A 161 23.59 -3.13 18.40
CA GLU A 161 24.64 -3.28 19.42
C GLU A 161 24.17 -4.17 20.58
N LYS A 162 22.95 -3.96 21.07
CA LYS A 162 22.35 -4.78 22.12
C LYS A 162 22.14 -6.22 21.68
N LYS A 163 21.73 -6.44 20.43
CA LYS A 163 21.46 -7.78 19.87
C LYS A 163 22.74 -8.58 19.65
N THR A 164 23.79 -7.93 19.18
CA THR A 164 25.04 -8.59 18.75
C THR A 164 26.14 -8.56 19.81
N GLY A 165 26.07 -7.64 20.77
CA GLY A 165 27.16 -7.35 21.72
C GLY A 165 28.37 -6.67 21.07
N LYS A 166 28.25 -6.18 19.83
CA LYS A 166 29.32 -5.55 19.05
C LYS A 166 28.96 -4.10 18.74
N LEU A 167 29.97 -3.25 18.61
CA LEU A 167 29.80 -1.86 18.17
C LEU A 167 29.26 -1.82 16.73
N CYS A 168 28.19 -1.06 16.50
CA CYS A 168 27.56 -0.87 15.19
C CYS A 168 28.07 0.43 14.57
N ASN A 169 29.06 0.31 13.70
CA ASN A 169 29.68 1.48 13.04
C ASN A 169 28.91 1.94 11.80
N ASN A 170 28.08 1.08 11.22
CA ASN A 170 27.42 1.31 9.94
C ASN A 170 25.93 0.98 10.10
N TYR A 171 25.09 2.02 10.24
CA TYR A 171 23.64 1.90 10.16
C TYR A 171 23.10 3.00 9.27
N ARG A 172 22.70 2.65 8.04
CA ARG A 172 22.44 3.63 6.99
C ARG A 172 21.08 4.29 7.08
N ASN A 173 20.02 3.58 7.47
CA ASN A 173 18.68 4.15 7.55
C ASN A 173 18.53 5.00 8.81
N GLY A 174 18.26 6.30 8.67
CA GLY A 174 17.91 7.14 9.80
C GLY A 174 16.65 6.65 10.50
N ASP A 175 16.55 6.88 11.81
CA ASP A 175 15.39 6.44 12.60
C ASP A 175 14.07 7.07 12.08
N GLN A 176 14.14 8.31 11.59
CA GLN A 176 13.07 9.01 10.89
C GLN A 176 13.57 9.46 9.52
N THR A 177 12.77 9.20 8.47
CA THR A 177 12.93 9.78 7.14
C THR A 177 11.70 10.60 6.78
N THR A 178 11.89 11.78 6.17
CA THR A 178 10.82 12.60 5.62
C THR A 178 11.14 12.96 4.17
N THR A 179 10.19 12.69 3.29
CA THR A 179 10.29 12.93 1.85
C THR A 179 9.21 13.92 1.42
N LEU A 180 9.60 15.02 0.78
CA LEU A 180 8.71 15.97 0.12
C LEU A 180 8.76 15.77 -1.39
N MET A 181 7.61 15.64 -2.01
CA MET A 181 7.44 15.42 -3.44
C MET A 181 6.60 16.53 -4.06
N ARG A 182 6.90 16.85 -5.32
CA ARG A 182 6.11 17.75 -6.16
C ARG A 182 5.59 17.00 -7.38
N THR A 183 4.31 17.18 -7.69
CA THR A 183 3.68 16.58 -8.88
C THR A 183 3.89 17.45 -10.12
N GLU A 184 3.55 16.92 -11.31
CA GLU A 184 3.61 17.67 -12.57
C GLU A 184 2.65 18.88 -12.54
N GLU A 185 1.46 18.72 -11.96
CA GLU A 185 0.47 19.80 -11.76
C GLU A 185 0.79 20.71 -10.55
N GLY A 186 1.94 20.51 -9.90
CA GLY A 186 2.42 21.41 -8.84
C GLY A 186 1.85 21.17 -7.45
N LYS A 187 1.17 20.03 -7.21
CA LYS A 187 0.74 19.60 -5.87
C LYS A 187 1.93 19.14 -5.03
N VAL A 188 1.74 19.09 -3.71
CA VAL A 188 2.79 18.70 -2.76
C VAL A 188 2.38 17.49 -1.94
N VAL A 189 3.26 16.49 -1.86
CA VAL A 189 3.06 15.31 -1.01
C VAL A 189 4.21 15.18 -0.01
N GLU A 190 3.88 14.89 1.24
CA GLU A 190 4.85 14.56 2.29
C GLU A 190 4.66 13.11 2.74
N ILE A 191 5.72 12.32 2.73
CA ILE A 191 5.72 10.95 3.24
C ILE A 191 6.78 10.81 4.34
N GLN A 192 6.41 10.14 5.43
CA GLN A 192 7.29 9.89 6.56
C GLN A 192 7.47 8.39 6.82
N HIS A 193 8.66 8.00 7.23
CA HIS A 193 8.98 6.62 7.63
C HIS A 193 9.71 6.59 8.96
N ASN A 194 9.19 5.80 9.90
CA ASN A 194 9.81 5.53 11.18
C ASN A 194 9.35 4.19 11.74
N VAL A 195 10.31 3.26 11.90
CA VAL A 195 10.06 1.94 12.46
C VAL A 195 10.86 1.65 13.73
N MET A 196 11.54 2.66 14.25
CA MET A 196 12.53 2.52 15.32
C MET A 196 12.02 3.08 16.65
N ASN A 197 11.45 4.28 16.64
CA ASN A 197 11.26 5.01 17.90
C ASN A 197 9.92 4.66 18.57
N PRO A 198 9.87 4.58 19.93
CA PRO A 198 8.62 4.41 20.66
C PRO A 198 7.65 5.57 20.44
N GLN A 199 6.58 5.31 19.70
CA GLN A 199 5.48 6.25 19.46
C GLN A 199 4.22 5.51 18.98
N PRO A 200 3.02 6.11 19.07
CA PRO A 200 1.80 5.50 18.57
C PRO A 200 1.85 5.21 17.07
N TYR A 201 1.21 4.11 16.65
CA TYR A 201 1.04 3.78 15.24
C TYR A 201 0.34 4.92 14.49
N ASN A 202 0.90 5.34 13.37
CA ASN A 202 0.41 6.48 12.61
C ASN A 202 0.76 6.34 11.12
N ARG A 203 -0.26 6.34 10.24
CA ARG A 203 -0.05 6.39 8.78
C ARG A 203 -0.23 7.78 8.18
N LEU A 204 -0.37 8.78 9.04
CA LEU A 204 -0.82 10.14 8.73
C LEU A 204 -2.13 10.15 7.94
N TYR A 205 -2.11 10.12 6.61
CA TYR A 205 -3.29 10.29 5.77
C TYR A 205 -4.05 11.59 6.06
N LYS A 206 -3.55 12.65 5.44
CA LYS A 206 -4.25 13.93 5.32
C LYS A 206 -4.37 14.34 3.88
N LEU A 207 -5.48 14.96 3.54
CA LEU A 207 -5.69 15.63 2.26
C LEU A 207 -6.17 17.05 2.52
N THR A 208 -5.51 18.01 1.89
CA THR A 208 -5.94 19.41 1.88
C THR A 208 -6.32 19.78 0.46
N GLY A 209 -7.59 20.11 0.26
CA GLY A 209 -8.09 20.63 -1.01
C GLY A 209 -8.63 22.05 -0.88
N THR A 210 -8.98 22.64 -2.01
CA THR A 210 -9.47 24.02 -2.11
C THR A 210 -10.77 24.29 -1.35
N LYS A 211 -11.54 23.25 -1.02
CA LYS A 211 -12.85 23.36 -0.35
C LYS A 211 -12.97 22.51 0.91
N GLY A 212 -11.89 21.85 1.32
CA GLY A 212 -11.99 20.94 2.45
C GLY A 212 -10.71 20.23 2.82
N TYR A 213 -10.80 19.54 3.95
CA TYR A 213 -9.70 18.84 4.58
C TYR A 213 -10.18 17.50 5.14
N ALA A 214 -9.31 16.49 5.06
CA ALA A 214 -9.49 15.17 5.65
C ALA A 214 -8.24 14.82 6.46
N THR A 215 -8.43 14.20 7.63
CA THR A 215 -7.35 13.65 8.46
C THR A 215 -7.82 12.39 9.15
N LYS A 216 -6.96 11.37 9.19
CA LYS A 216 -7.27 10.12 9.88
C LYS A 216 -6.62 9.99 11.25
N TYR A 217 -5.41 10.52 11.41
CA TYR A 217 -4.61 10.36 12.63
C TYR A 217 -4.37 11.72 13.33
N PRO A 218 -4.38 11.76 14.67
CA PRO A 218 -4.69 10.66 15.59
C PRO A 218 -6.17 10.28 15.61
N GLU A 219 -7.04 11.11 15.04
CA GLU A 219 -8.48 10.89 14.96
C GLU A 219 -9.01 11.22 13.57
N GLN A 220 -10.09 10.53 13.19
CA GLN A 220 -10.77 10.69 11.92
C GLN A 220 -11.67 11.92 11.93
N HIS A 221 -11.31 12.93 11.15
CA HIS A 221 -12.07 14.17 11.03
C HIS A 221 -12.12 14.66 9.59
N TYR A 222 -13.17 15.42 9.28
CA TYR A 222 -13.26 16.23 8.05
C TYR A 222 -13.53 17.68 8.43
N ALA A 223 -13.08 18.62 7.60
CA ALA A 223 -13.50 20.01 7.66
C ALA A 223 -13.93 20.46 6.26
N LEU A 224 -15.10 21.10 6.16
CA LEU A 224 -15.66 21.65 4.94
C LEU A 224 -16.23 23.03 5.26
N ASP A 225 -16.23 23.95 4.28
CA ASP A 225 -17.00 25.19 4.44
C ASP A 225 -18.52 24.93 4.33
N LYS A 226 -19.33 25.88 4.84
CA LYS A 226 -20.79 25.77 4.87
C LYS A 226 -21.41 25.62 3.48
N SER A 227 -20.85 26.28 2.46
CA SER A 227 -21.35 26.21 1.09
C SER A 227 -21.07 24.83 0.48
N GLN A 228 -19.91 24.25 0.75
CA GLN A 228 -19.52 22.93 0.28
C GLN A 228 -20.28 21.81 0.99
N LEU A 229 -20.58 21.97 2.28
CA LEU A 229 -21.42 21.02 3.02
C LEU A 229 -22.85 21.00 2.46
N ALA A 230 -23.44 22.18 2.20
CA ALA A 230 -24.74 22.31 1.56
C ALA A 230 -24.74 21.76 0.12
N ALA A 231 -23.70 22.03 -0.67
CA ALA A 231 -23.51 21.46 -2.02
C ALA A 231 -23.37 19.93 -1.97
N SER A 232 -22.76 19.42 -0.90
CA SER A 232 -22.71 18.00 -0.59
C SER A 232 -24.04 17.45 -0.08
N GLY A 233 -25.13 18.21 -0.08
CA GLY A 233 -26.48 17.77 0.30
C GLY A 233 -26.61 17.36 1.77
N VAL A 234 -25.65 17.74 2.62
CA VAL A 234 -25.71 17.55 4.07
C VAL A 234 -26.19 18.88 4.66
N ALA A 235 -27.39 18.88 5.23
CA ALA A 235 -27.94 20.09 5.84
C ALA A 235 -27.24 20.36 7.18
N PRO A 236 -26.54 21.51 7.33
CA PRO A 236 -25.91 21.87 8.59
C PRO A 236 -26.99 22.03 9.68
N LYS A 237 -26.84 21.35 10.83
CA LYS A 237 -27.75 21.53 11.98
C LYS A 237 -27.30 22.65 12.91
N VAL A 238 -26.09 23.17 12.71
CA VAL A 238 -25.46 24.18 13.56
C VAL A 238 -25.16 25.43 12.72
N ASP A 239 -25.54 26.60 13.23
CA ASP A 239 -25.36 27.87 12.53
C ASP A 239 -23.89 28.32 12.44
N ASP A 240 -23.04 27.82 13.34
CA ASP A 240 -21.61 28.18 13.50
C ASP A 240 -20.64 27.19 12.84
N LEU A 241 -21.01 26.67 11.65
CA LEU A 241 -20.08 25.89 10.85
C LEU A 241 -19.13 26.82 10.09
N SER A 242 -17.85 26.76 10.46
CA SER A 242 -16.76 27.43 9.75
C SER A 242 -15.71 26.42 9.33
N SER A 243 -14.97 26.71 8.25
CA SER A 243 -13.80 25.92 7.83
C SER A 243 -12.62 26.02 8.81
N HIS A 244 -12.77 26.72 9.94
CA HIS A 244 -11.78 26.83 11.02
C HIS A 244 -11.87 25.70 12.04
N GLY A 245 -12.86 24.81 11.96
CA GLY A 245 -13.02 23.65 12.84
C GLY A 245 -13.42 22.38 12.09
N PHE A 246 -13.28 21.23 12.74
CA PHE A 246 -13.78 19.96 12.22
C PHE A 246 -15.32 19.91 12.24
N LEU A 247 -15.89 19.12 11.33
CA LEU A 247 -17.32 18.87 11.31
C LEU A 247 -17.77 18.23 12.63
N PRO A 248 -18.91 18.64 13.20
CA PRO A 248 -19.50 17.92 14.30
C PRO A 248 -19.84 16.48 13.87
N LYS A 249 -19.88 15.57 14.86
CA LYS A 249 -20.02 14.12 14.62
C LYS A 249 -21.21 13.75 13.73
N ALA A 250 -22.35 14.41 13.90
CA ALA A 250 -23.56 14.12 13.14
C ALA A 250 -23.42 14.45 11.65
N GLU A 251 -22.84 15.60 11.31
CA GLU A 251 -22.54 16.03 9.95
C GLU A 251 -21.47 15.15 9.31
N GLN A 252 -20.43 14.78 10.07
CA GLN A 252 -19.41 13.84 9.62
C GLN A 252 -20.03 12.47 9.30
N ASP A 253 -20.90 11.94 10.15
CA ASP A 253 -21.58 10.66 9.92
C ASP A 253 -22.50 10.72 8.70
N ALA A 254 -23.23 11.82 8.52
CA ALA A 254 -24.06 12.03 7.34
C ALA A 254 -23.21 12.12 6.05
N LEU A 255 -22.05 12.77 6.11
CA LEU A 255 -21.12 12.87 5.00
C LEU A 255 -20.56 11.49 4.62
N VAL A 256 -20.09 10.73 5.62
CA VAL A 256 -19.58 9.36 5.44
C VAL A 256 -20.67 8.44 4.88
N ALA A 257 -21.90 8.51 5.39
CA ALA A 257 -23.02 7.69 4.90
C ALA A 257 -23.35 8.02 3.43
N LYS A 258 -23.40 9.31 3.08
CA LYS A 258 -23.67 9.75 1.70
C LYS A 258 -22.60 9.26 0.73
N TYR A 259 -21.34 9.44 1.09
CA TYR A 259 -20.20 9.09 0.24
C TYR A 259 -19.59 7.73 0.59
N GLN A 260 -20.36 6.83 1.20
CA GLN A 260 -19.86 5.50 1.53
C GLN A 260 -19.41 4.78 0.25
N HIS A 261 -18.16 4.32 0.24
CA HIS A 261 -17.52 3.75 -0.95
C HIS A 261 -18.23 2.46 -1.42
N PRO A 262 -18.39 2.23 -2.74
CA PRO A 262 -19.05 1.02 -3.26
C PRO A 262 -18.44 -0.30 -2.79
N ILE A 263 -17.11 -0.40 -2.65
CA ILE A 263 -16.42 -1.57 -2.07
C ILE A 263 -16.95 -1.85 -0.65
N ILE A 264 -17.06 -0.81 0.18
CA ILE A 264 -17.54 -0.94 1.56
C ILE A 264 -19.00 -1.39 1.57
N LYS A 265 -19.84 -0.81 0.71
CA LYS A 265 -21.25 -1.23 0.58
C LYS A 265 -21.38 -2.70 0.19
N LYS A 266 -20.52 -3.18 -0.71
CA LYS A 266 -20.57 -4.54 -1.24
C LYS A 266 -19.98 -5.58 -0.29
N TYR A 267 -18.86 -5.26 0.34
CA TYR A 267 -18.04 -6.24 1.07
C TYR A 267 -17.93 -5.96 2.57
N GLY A 268 -18.44 -4.85 3.07
CA GLY A 268 -18.16 -4.35 4.42
C GLY A 268 -18.53 -5.34 5.54
N GLU A 269 -19.71 -5.94 5.48
CA GLU A 269 -20.11 -6.94 6.48
C GLU A 269 -19.20 -8.17 6.47
N MET A 270 -18.72 -8.58 5.30
CA MET A 270 -17.83 -9.72 5.16
C MET A 270 -16.42 -9.39 5.65
N ALA A 271 -15.92 -8.19 5.32
CA ALA A 271 -14.64 -7.69 5.79
C ALA A 271 -14.55 -7.63 7.32
N GLN A 272 -15.62 -7.18 7.99
CA GLN A 272 -15.70 -7.18 9.46
C GLN A 272 -15.67 -8.58 10.07
N LYS A 273 -16.25 -9.58 9.40
CA LYS A 273 -16.29 -10.97 9.87
C LYS A 273 -14.95 -11.69 9.66
N VAL A 274 -14.30 -11.47 8.52
CA VAL A 274 -13.03 -12.14 8.18
C VAL A 274 -11.84 -11.49 8.90
N GLY A 275 -11.84 -10.16 9.02
CA GLY A 275 -10.75 -9.41 9.65
C GLY A 275 -9.57 -9.14 8.71
N GLY A 276 -8.37 -8.98 9.29
CA GLY A 276 -7.16 -8.52 8.59
C GLY A 276 -7.04 -7.00 8.60
N HIS A 277 -6.26 -6.45 9.54
CA HIS A 277 -6.11 -5.01 9.76
C HIS A 277 -7.45 -4.22 9.77
N GLY A 278 -8.49 -4.76 10.44
CA GLY A 278 -9.82 -4.13 10.47
C GLY A 278 -10.69 -4.35 9.21
N GLY A 279 -10.25 -5.21 8.28
CA GLY A 279 -10.99 -5.63 7.09
C GLY A 279 -10.39 -5.15 5.76
N MET A 280 -9.36 -4.30 5.79
CA MET A 280 -8.76 -3.75 4.55
C MET A 280 -8.06 -4.82 3.71
N ASP A 281 -7.46 -5.82 4.34
CA ASP A 281 -6.84 -6.95 3.65
C ASP A 281 -7.89 -7.73 2.84
N PHE A 282 -9.06 -7.97 3.46
CA PHE A 282 -10.16 -8.64 2.78
C PHE A 282 -10.66 -7.85 1.58
N PHE A 283 -10.81 -6.53 1.69
CA PHE A 283 -11.23 -5.70 0.57
C PHE A 283 -10.25 -5.77 -0.60
N MET A 284 -8.96 -5.70 -0.33
CA MET A 284 -7.90 -5.83 -1.34
C MET A 284 -7.99 -7.17 -2.07
N ASP A 285 -8.02 -8.27 -1.32
CA ASP A 285 -8.06 -9.62 -1.89
C ASP A 285 -9.36 -9.87 -2.65
N ALA A 286 -10.50 -9.41 -2.11
CA ALA A 286 -11.79 -9.51 -2.78
C ALA A 286 -11.78 -8.74 -4.11
N ARG A 287 -11.15 -7.57 -4.16
CA ARG A 287 -11.03 -6.78 -5.39
C ARG A 287 -10.06 -7.39 -6.40
N LEU A 288 -8.91 -7.90 -5.97
CA LEU A 288 -7.99 -8.65 -6.82
C LEU A 288 -8.71 -9.83 -7.48
N VAL A 289 -9.41 -10.65 -6.69
CA VAL A 289 -10.15 -11.81 -7.21
C VAL A 289 -11.31 -11.37 -8.11
N TYR A 290 -12.05 -10.33 -7.72
CA TYR A 290 -13.15 -9.79 -8.51
C TYR A 290 -12.69 -9.35 -9.90
N CYS A 291 -11.61 -8.57 -9.99
CA CYS A 291 -11.13 -8.09 -11.28
C CYS A 291 -10.64 -9.24 -12.16
N LEU A 292 -9.92 -10.22 -11.60
CA LEU A 292 -9.45 -11.38 -12.35
C LEU A 292 -10.60 -12.25 -12.87
N GLN A 293 -11.65 -12.47 -12.07
CA GLN A 293 -12.82 -13.27 -12.47
C GLN A 293 -13.64 -12.58 -13.57
N ASN A 294 -13.66 -11.25 -13.59
CA ASN A 294 -14.44 -10.46 -14.53
C ASN A 294 -13.61 -9.91 -15.72
N GLY A 295 -12.33 -10.26 -15.83
CA GLY A 295 -11.46 -9.78 -16.91
C GLY A 295 -11.24 -8.26 -16.91
N LEU A 296 -11.20 -7.65 -15.73
CA LEU A 296 -11.08 -6.20 -15.53
C LEU A 296 -9.63 -5.79 -15.24
N PRO A 297 -9.25 -4.53 -15.49
CA PRO A 297 -8.00 -4.00 -14.95
C PRO A 297 -7.98 -4.10 -13.42
N LEU A 298 -6.79 -4.30 -12.86
CA LEU A 298 -6.60 -4.28 -11.41
C LEU A 298 -6.57 -2.84 -10.92
N ASP A 299 -6.94 -2.66 -9.65
CA ASP A 299 -7.07 -1.35 -9.01
C ASP A 299 -5.73 -0.62 -8.88
N MET A 300 -4.63 -1.37 -8.79
CA MET A 300 -3.26 -0.85 -8.77
C MET A 300 -2.43 -1.67 -9.75
N ASP A 301 -1.65 -1.00 -10.59
CA ASP A 301 -0.89 -1.64 -11.66
C ASP A 301 0.63 -1.62 -11.40
N VAL A 302 1.40 -2.05 -12.40
CA VAL A 302 2.86 -2.15 -12.31
C VAL A 302 3.54 -0.77 -12.26
N TYR A 303 2.88 0.28 -12.74
CA TYR A 303 3.41 1.63 -12.70
C TYR A 303 3.21 2.24 -11.33
N ASP A 304 2.05 2.03 -10.69
CA ASP A 304 1.84 2.36 -9.27
C ASP A 304 2.89 1.70 -8.39
N LEU A 305 3.10 0.40 -8.61
CA LEU A 305 4.11 -0.38 -7.91
C LEU A 305 5.49 0.30 -8.00
N ALA A 306 5.92 0.64 -9.21
CA ALA A 306 7.23 1.25 -9.45
C ALA A 306 7.33 2.65 -8.82
N GLU A 307 6.33 3.50 -9.01
CA GLU A 307 6.28 4.86 -8.47
C GLU A 307 6.37 4.85 -6.95
N TRP A 308 5.70 3.91 -6.27
CA TRP A 308 5.70 3.86 -4.81
C TRP A 308 6.95 3.20 -4.24
N CYS A 309 7.46 2.14 -4.88
CA CYS A 309 8.64 1.43 -4.42
C CYS A 309 9.94 2.21 -4.67
N CYS A 310 9.97 3.10 -5.67
CA CYS A 310 11.19 3.84 -5.99
C CYS A 310 11.60 4.87 -4.91
N LEU A 311 10.73 5.19 -3.94
CA LEU A 311 11.02 6.17 -2.88
C LEU A 311 12.23 5.80 -2.03
N ALA A 312 12.50 4.50 -1.83
CA ALA A 312 13.68 4.06 -1.08
C ALA A 312 14.97 4.53 -1.77
N GLU A 313 15.15 4.17 -3.04
CA GLU A 313 16.37 4.51 -3.79
C GLU A 313 16.45 6.00 -4.13
N LEU A 314 15.35 6.61 -4.59
CA LEU A 314 15.35 8.04 -4.91
C LEU A 314 15.58 8.89 -3.65
N GLY A 315 15.00 8.49 -2.51
CA GLY A 315 15.23 9.14 -1.22
C GLY A 315 16.68 9.00 -0.76
N ALA A 316 17.29 7.82 -0.90
CA ALA A 316 18.71 7.61 -0.64
C ALA A 316 19.59 8.50 -1.54
N LEU A 317 19.29 8.58 -2.84
CA LEU A 317 20.01 9.44 -3.78
C LEU A 317 19.96 10.91 -3.37
N SER A 318 18.79 11.41 -2.94
CA SER A 318 18.66 12.76 -2.39
C SER A 318 19.59 12.95 -1.18
N MET A 319 19.45 12.08 -0.16
CA MET A 319 20.15 12.23 1.11
C MET A 319 21.67 12.01 1.02
N ASP A 320 22.12 11.16 0.12
CA ASP A 320 23.55 10.92 -0.14
C ASP A 320 24.19 12.07 -0.94
N ASN A 321 23.39 12.96 -1.51
CA ASN A 321 23.83 14.13 -2.27
C ASN A 321 23.42 15.46 -1.59
N ASN A 322 23.57 15.54 -0.26
CA ASN A 322 23.23 16.72 0.56
C ASN A 322 21.75 17.13 0.48
N CYS A 323 20.86 16.14 0.45
CA CYS A 323 19.40 16.33 0.38
C CYS A 323 18.97 17.13 -0.87
N CYS A 324 19.65 16.88 -1.99
CA CYS A 324 19.36 17.58 -3.25
C CYS A 324 18.05 17.07 -3.89
N SER A 325 17.50 17.87 -4.81
CA SER A 325 16.31 17.45 -5.54
C SER A 325 16.62 16.34 -6.55
N VAL A 326 15.82 15.28 -6.53
CA VAL A 326 15.91 14.12 -7.41
C VAL A 326 14.64 14.04 -8.27
N ALA A 327 14.79 13.78 -9.56
CA ALA A 327 13.66 13.61 -10.47
C ALA A 327 13.05 12.21 -10.36
N PHE A 328 11.73 12.12 -10.51
CA PHE A 328 11.04 10.84 -10.69
C PHE A 328 11.19 10.35 -12.14
N PRO A 329 11.49 9.07 -12.35
CA PRO A 329 11.32 8.44 -13.66
C PRO A 329 9.86 8.54 -14.13
N ASP A 330 9.65 8.64 -15.43
CA ASP A 330 8.32 8.43 -16.01
C ASP A 330 8.13 6.94 -16.30
N PHE A 331 7.69 6.17 -15.31
CA PHE A 331 7.49 4.73 -15.48
C PHE A 331 6.45 4.39 -16.57
N THR A 332 5.55 5.33 -16.88
CA THR A 332 4.53 5.17 -17.91
C THR A 332 4.98 5.60 -19.30
N ARG A 333 6.18 6.19 -19.44
CA ARG A 333 6.71 6.74 -20.71
C ARG A 333 5.74 7.75 -21.36
N GLY A 334 5.15 8.63 -20.55
CA GLY A 334 4.22 9.68 -20.99
C GLY A 334 2.75 9.28 -21.00
N TYR A 335 2.41 8.03 -20.67
CA TYR A 335 1.03 7.53 -20.68
C TYR A 335 0.24 7.83 -19.39
N TRP A 336 0.90 8.35 -18.34
CA TRP A 336 0.29 8.76 -17.06
C TRP A 336 -0.89 9.74 -17.21
N ASN A 337 -0.97 10.41 -18.35
CA ASN A 337 -1.97 11.44 -18.62
C ASN A 337 -3.08 11.00 -19.60
N VAL A 338 -3.08 9.74 -20.04
CA VAL A 338 -4.08 9.21 -20.99
C VAL A 338 -5.42 8.99 -20.30
N GLN A 339 -5.41 8.31 -19.15
CA GLN A 339 -6.58 8.24 -18.28
C GLN A 339 -6.64 9.49 -17.42
N LYS A 340 -7.85 10.02 -17.20
CA LYS A 340 -8.10 11.18 -16.35
C LYS A 340 -9.07 10.78 -15.24
N GLY A 341 -8.59 10.85 -13.99
CA GLY A 341 -9.30 10.39 -12.81
C GLY A 341 -9.08 8.89 -12.55
N TYR A 342 -8.74 8.58 -11.30
CA TYR A 342 -8.73 7.21 -10.81
C TYR A 342 -10.17 6.73 -10.55
N GLN A 343 -10.49 5.51 -10.97
CA GLN A 343 -11.78 4.84 -10.72
C GLN A 343 -11.58 3.33 -10.61
N PHE A 344 -12.34 2.69 -9.73
CA PHE A 344 -12.42 1.24 -9.62
C PHE A 344 -13.24 0.65 -10.78
N ALA A 345 -12.72 -0.39 -11.43
CA ALA A 345 -13.45 -1.08 -12.49
C ALA A 345 -14.52 -2.03 -11.93
N TRP A 346 -15.72 -2.02 -12.53
CA TRP A 346 -16.84 -2.87 -12.15
C TRP A 346 -17.43 -3.54 -13.40
N ALA A 347 -17.77 -4.82 -13.27
CA ALA A 347 -18.52 -5.54 -14.28
C ALA A 347 -19.99 -5.08 -14.28
N SER A 348 -20.71 -5.36 -15.36
CA SER A 348 -22.17 -5.21 -15.35
C SER A 348 -22.79 -6.21 -14.37
N PRO A 349 -23.99 -5.95 -13.82
CA PRO A 349 -24.67 -6.92 -12.96
C PRO A 349 -24.87 -8.30 -13.61
N GLU A 350 -25.05 -8.33 -14.94
CA GLU A 350 -25.18 -9.56 -15.72
C GLU A 350 -23.85 -10.32 -15.80
N ASP A 351 -22.78 -9.65 -16.22
CA ASP A 351 -21.44 -10.26 -16.31
C ASP A 351 -20.96 -10.76 -14.94
N GLU A 352 -21.24 -9.98 -13.90
CA GLU A 352 -20.91 -10.36 -12.53
C GLU A 352 -21.64 -11.63 -12.09
N ALA A 353 -22.94 -11.74 -12.39
CA ALA A 353 -23.72 -12.94 -12.08
C ALA A 353 -23.20 -14.17 -12.84
N ILE A 354 -22.78 -14.00 -14.11
CA ILE A 354 -22.18 -15.06 -14.92
C ILE A 354 -20.84 -15.50 -14.32
N ALA A 355 -19.96 -14.56 -13.99
CA ALA A 355 -18.65 -14.84 -13.39
C ALA A 355 -18.79 -15.52 -12.02
N ALA A 356 -19.73 -15.06 -11.19
CA ALA A 356 -20.02 -15.64 -9.88
C ALA A 356 -20.50 -17.10 -10.01
N ALA A 357 -21.45 -17.38 -10.91
CA ALA A 357 -21.94 -18.74 -11.14
C ALA A 357 -20.81 -19.67 -11.62
N ALA A 358 -19.94 -19.20 -12.51
CA ALA A 358 -18.78 -19.96 -12.96
C ALA A 358 -17.77 -20.23 -11.83
N ALA A 359 -17.51 -19.24 -10.97
CA ALA A 359 -16.63 -19.37 -9.82
C ALA A 359 -17.16 -20.35 -8.77
N GLU A 360 -18.48 -20.30 -8.48
CA GLU A 360 -19.14 -21.24 -7.57
C GLU A 360 -19.08 -22.67 -8.10
N ALA A 361 -19.40 -22.87 -9.38
CA ALA A 361 -19.32 -24.18 -10.03
C ALA A 361 -17.89 -24.75 -9.99
N SER A 362 -16.88 -23.94 -10.30
CA SER A 362 -15.46 -24.33 -10.23
C SER A 362 -15.04 -24.70 -8.80
N THR A 363 -15.44 -23.89 -7.81
CA THR A 363 -15.16 -24.14 -6.39
C THR A 363 -15.77 -25.45 -5.92
N GLN A 364 -17.03 -25.71 -6.29
CA GLN A 364 -17.69 -26.97 -5.93
C GLN A 364 -16.98 -28.17 -6.57
N ALA A 365 -16.63 -28.08 -7.86
CA ALA A 365 -15.89 -29.14 -8.56
C ALA A 365 -14.53 -29.44 -7.89
N GLN A 366 -13.81 -28.40 -7.42
CA GLN A 366 -12.56 -28.58 -6.68
C GLN A 366 -12.77 -29.24 -5.31
N LYS A 367 -13.81 -28.84 -4.56
CA LYS A 367 -14.18 -29.48 -3.28
C LYS A 367 -14.50 -30.95 -3.47
N ASP A 368 -15.29 -31.28 -4.47
CA ASP A 368 -15.67 -32.66 -4.79
C ASP A 368 -14.45 -33.49 -5.20
N LEU A 369 -13.55 -32.92 -6.02
CA LEU A 369 -12.31 -33.56 -6.39
C LEU A 369 -11.40 -33.81 -5.18
N CYS A 370 -11.31 -32.82 -4.28
CA CYS A 370 -10.52 -32.90 -3.05
C CYS A 370 -11.01 -34.04 -2.14
N ALA A 371 -12.33 -34.12 -1.95
CA ALA A 371 -12.99 -35.19 -1.20
C ALA A 371 -12.76 -36.56 -1.88
N LYS A 372 -13.06 -36.68 -3.18
CA LYS A 372 -12.90 -37.92 -3.96
C LYS A 372 -11.47 -38.44 -3.94
N LYS A 373 -10.47 -37.56 -4.04
CA LYS A 373 -9.04 -37.94 -4.05
C LYS A 373 -8.43 -38.02 -2.66
N LYS A 374 -9.19 -37.72 -1.60
CA LYS A 374 -8.76 -37.67 -0.20
C LYS A 374 -7.49 -36.83 -0.04
N LEU A 375 -7.46 -35.65 -0.67
CA LEU A 375 -6.24 -34.83 -0.74
C LEU A 375 -5.79 -34.36 0.65
N TRP A 376 -6.73 -33.99 1.53
CA TRP A 376 -6.41 -33.63 2.92
C TRP A 376 -5.78 -34.79 3.70
N GLU A 377 -6.33 -36.01 3.62
CA GLU A 377 -5.71 -37.18 4.26
C GLU A 377 -4.28 -37.43 3.74
N LYS A 378 -4.05 -37.24 2.44
CA LYS A 378 -2.71 -37.40 1.84
C LYS A 378 -1.76 -36.30 2.30
N TYR A 379 -2.23 -35.07 2.37
CA TYR A 379 -1.48 -33.93 2.87
C TYR A 379 -1.06 -34.15 4.33
N ASP A 380 -2.00 -34.53 5.20
CA ASP A 380 -1.74 -34.77 6.63
C ASP A 380 -0.72 -35.90 6.82
N LYS A 381 -0.88 -37.02 6.10
CA LYS A 381 0.11 -38.12 6.11
C LYS A 381 1.49 -37.67 5.65
N ALA A 382 1.58 -36.84 4.62
CA ALA A 382 2.86 -36.32 4.13
C ALA A 382 3.50 -35.39 5.16
N LYS A 383 2.71 -34.51 5.78
CA LYS A 383 3.13 -33.59 6.85
C LYS A 383 3.65 -34.34 8.08
N GLU A 384 2.95 -35.38 8.54
CA GLU A 384 3.41 -36.23 9.64
C GLU A 384 4.73 -36.93 9.32
N LYS A 385 4.87 -37.44 8.08
CA LYS A 385 6.11 -38.10 7.63
C LYS A 385 7.28 -37.11 7.61
N ALA A 386 7.06 -35.89 7.13
CA ALA A 386 8.07 -34.83 7.15
C ALA A 386 8.46 -34.44 8.59
N ALA A 387 7.48 -34.28 9.49
CA ALA A 387 7.74 -33.97 10.89
C ALA A 387 8.53 -35.07 11.61
N LYS A 388 8.24 -36.35 11.33
CA LYS A 388 9.01 -37.49 11.85
C LYS A 388 10.44 -37.52 11.31
N LYS A 389 10.65 -37.10 10.06
CA LYS A 389 11.99 -37.00 9.44
C LYS A 389 12.81 -35.85 9.99
N ALA A 390 12.17 -34.72 10.34
CA ALA A 390 12.85 -33.58 10.96
C ALA A 390 13.25 -33.80 12.44
N LYS A 391 12.63 -34.79 13.11
CA LYS A 391 12.95 -35.18 14.50
C LYS A 391 14.04 -36.27 14.61
N LYS A 392 14.41 -36.91 13.49
CA LYS A 392 15.51 -37.86 13.40
C LYS A 392 16.72 -37.16 12.81
#